data_AF-A0A1C4WFT8-F1
#
_entry.id   AF-A0A1C4WFT8-F1
#
_cell.length_a   1.000
_cell.length_b   1.000
_cell.length_c   1.000
_cell.angle_alpha   90.00
_cell.angle_beta   90.00
_cell.angle_gamma   90.00
#
_symmetry.space_group_name_H-M   'P 1'
#
loop_
_entity.id
_entity.type
_entity.pdbx_description
1 polymer ?
#
loop_
_entity_poly.entity_id
_entity_poly.type
_entity_poly.pdbx_seq_one_letter_code
_entity_poly.pdbx_strand_id
1 'polypeptide(L)'
;MWKGKQRQSAGNDSTQIQTQTLVVVQGVTEERAAEIAEITARKVASEFTADARSAAQARIGSFDQQLVAEFATKGLLETFRDPGFQILLNKAQMQAAATENEADHELLTKLLAERASDQRKPIHLAVTRAAEVIDSIDETTLAGMTLLWYSLDTFSASTDPLQSLIGREGNYHDLLNAGPLPKGTAWLDDLDLLDLISVDHSQARTMKPLEDLTIDRRPGLFSRGLNEDEANEMRRRLDALSEGLASLVMPHSLAPGYFRINAASLGDHREIAERKGLSSGQTKLLEKIFEDCSCGTVDPDVKKKAIDFIEGLPNYSKIRTWFNGFNSQVAIRITAPGIAIAYSNARRFNSLAGLDKLSNLLTRRP
;
A
#
# COMPACT_ATOMS: atom_id res chain seq x y z
N MET A 1 41.44 -51.60 73.72
CA MET A 1 40.76 -50.31 73.47
C MET A 1 41.66 -49.18 73.99
N TRP A 2 42.39 -48.48 73.12
CA TRP A 2 43.22 -47.32 73.50
C TRP A 2 42.46 -46.04 73.10
N LYS A 3 42.09 -45.21 74.08
CA LYS A 3 41.56 -43.85 73.84
C LYS A 3 42.75 -42.90 73.68
N GLY A 4 43.06 -42.50 72.45
CA GLY A 4 44.06 -41.45 72.18
C GLY A 4 43.59 -40.12 72.77
N LYS A 5 44.32 -39.56 73.72
CA LYS A 5 44.10 -38.20 74.23
C LYS A 5 44.75 -37.21 73.25
N GLN A 6 43.94 -36.47 72.50
CA GLN A 6 44.41 -35.45 71.56
C GLN A 6 44.19 -34.08 72.22
N ARG A 7 45.28 -33.33 72.44
CA ARG A 7 45.31 -32.08 73.22
C ARG A 7 45.44 -30.90 72.26
N GLN A 8 44.51 -29.95 72.31
CA GLN A 8 44.54 -28.73 71.49
C GLN A 8 44.69 -27.50 72.41
N SER A 9 45.34 -26.44 71.94
CA SER A 9 45.56 -25.20 72.70
C SER A 9 45.36 -23.99 71.78
N ALA A 10 44.51 -23.04 72.20
CA ALA A 10 44.11 -21.87 71.41
C ALA A 10 44.41 -20.58 72.16
N GLY A 11 44.66 -19.51 71.41
CA GLY A 11 44.73 -18.15 71.93
C GLY A 11 43.36 -17.49 72.02
N ASN A 12 43.30 -16.29 72.61
CA ASN A 12 42.08 -15.50 72.66
C ASN A 12 41.54 -15.23 71.23
N ASP A 13 40.22 -15.27 71.08
CA ASP A 13 39.44 -15.15 69.84
C ASP A 13 39.64 -16.25 68.80
N SER A 14 40.18 -17.41 69.19
CA SER A 14 40.35 -18.56 68.29
C SER A 14 39.19 -19.57 68.39
N THR A 15 38.68 -20.04 67.25
CA THR A 15 37.73 -21.18 67.19
C THR A 15 38.50 -22.48 66.98
N GLN A 16 38.39 -23.43 67.90
CA GLN A 16 39.00 -24.76 67.76
C GLN A 16 37.97 -25.82 67.38
N ILE A 17 38.25 -26.57 66.32
CA ILE A 17 37.44 -27.70 65.87
C ILE A 17 38.32 -28.95 65.91
N GLN A 18 37.86 -29.99 66.61
CA GLN A 18 38.58 -31.25 66.78
C GLN A 18 37.73 -32.42 66.30
N THR A 19 38.15 -33.08 65.22
CA THR A 19 37.48 -34.24 64.60
C THR A 19 38.51 -35.20 64.00
N GLN A 20 38.18 -36.49 63.84
CA GLN A 20 39.09 -37.49 63.24
C GLN A 20 39.30 -37.29 61.73
N THR A 21 38.27 -36.80 61.02
CA THR A 21 38.34 -36.37 59.62
C THR A 21 37.51 -35.09 59.48
N LEU A 22 38.16 -33.98 59.13
CA LEU A 22 37.50 -32.71 58.84
C LEU A 22 37.29 -32.62 57.32
N VAL A 23 36.07 -32.82 56.84
CA VAL A 23 35.71 -32.50 55.46
C VAL A 23 35.15 -31.08 55.47
N VAL A 24 36.00 -30.09 55.19
CA VAL A 24 35.56 -28.71 54.98
C VAL A 24 34.94 -28.63 53.59
N VAL A 25 33.61 -28.74 53.49
CA VAL A 25 32.90 -28.36 52.27
C VAL A 25 32.69 -26.85 52.32
N GLN A 26 33.64 -26.09 51.79
CA GLN A 26 33.40 -24.68 51.49
C GLN A 26 32.41 -24.61 50.32
N GLY A 27 31.11 -24.55 50.65
CA GLY A 27 30.07 -24.22 49.68
C GLY A 27 30.23 -22.78 49.19
N VAL A 28 29.71 -22.49 48.00
CA VAL A 28 29.61 -21.12 47.49
C VAL A 28 28.66 -20.34 48.40
N THR A 29 29.09 -19.19 48.93
CA THR A 29 28.21 -18.32 49.73
C THR A 29 27.14 -17.69 48.83
N GLU A 30 26.03 -17.25 49.40
CA GLU A 30 24.96 -16.58 48.65
C GLU A 30 25.49 -15.36 47.90
N GLU A 31 26.33 -14.54 48.53
CA GLU A 31 26.94 -13.37 47.91
C GLU A 31 27.82 -13.75 46.72
N ARG A 32 28.60 -14.83 46.85
CA ARG A 32 29.45 -15.32 45.75
C ARG A 32 28.61 -15.92 44.62
N ALA A 33 27.50 -16.59 44.94
CA ALA A 33 26.57 -17.10 43.94
C ALA A 33 25.88 -15.97 43.17
N ALA A 34 25.45 -14.91 43.86
CA ALA A 34 24.86 -13.71 43.27
C ALA A 34 25.84 -12.97 42.35
N GLU A 35 27.09 -12.81 42.78
CA GLU A 35 28.15 -12.19 41.97
C GLU A 35 28.42 -12.97 40.68
N ILE A 36 28.52 -14.30 40.78
CA ILE A 36 28.71 -15.18 39.61
C ILE A 36 27.51 -15.06 38.66
N ALA A 37 26.28 -15.02 39.20
CA ALA A 37 25.07 -14.85 38.41
C ALA A 37 25.06 -13.50 37.67
N GLU A 38 25.44 -12.40 38.34
CA GLU A 38 25.50 -11.07 37.72
C GLU A 38 26.56 -10.98 36.62
N ILE A 39 27.76 -11.53 36.85
CA ILE A 39 28.82 -11.59 35.84
C ILE A 39 28.36 -12.40 34.62
N THR A 40 27.73 -13.55 34.87
CA THR A 40 27.20 -14.42 33.80
C THR A 40 26.11 -13.70 33.02
N ALA A 41 25.16 -13.06 33.71
CA ALA A 41 24.09 -12.27 33.09
C ALA A 41 24.63 -11.12 32.22
N ARG A 42 25.63 -10.38 32.71
CA ARG A 42 26.30 -9.32 31.92
C ARG A 42 27.01 -9.86 30.69
N LYS A 43 27.72 -10.98 30.82
CA LYS A 43 28.41 -11.62 29.70
C LYS A 43 27.41 -12.06 28.62
N VAL A 44 26.35 -12.77 29.04
CA VAL A 44 25.28 -13.23 28.15
C VAL A 44 24.58 -12.05 27.46
N ALA A 45 24.26 -10.97 28.20
CA ALA A 45 23.68 -9.77 27.61
C ALA A 45 24.62 -9.09 26.58
N SER A 46 25.92 -9.06 26.85
CA SER A 46 26.92 -8.54 25.92
C SER A 46 27.03 -9.39 24.65
N GLU A 47 26.98 -10.72 24.77
CA GLU A 47 27.00 -11.65 23.63
C GLU A 47 25.75 -11.45 22.76
N PHE A 48 24.55 -11.46 23.34
CA PHE A 48 23.31 -11.20 22.59
C PHE A 48 23.28 -9.82 21.94
N THR A 49 23.86 -8.79 22.59
CA THR A 49 23.98 -7.44 21.99
C THR A 49 24.92 -7.45 20.79
N ALA A 50 26.03 -8.20 20.85
CA ALA A 50 26.96 -8.32 19.74
C ALA A 50 26.32 -9.06 18.55
N ASP A 51 25.59 -10.14 18.82
CA ASP A 51 24.86 -10.90 17.80
C ASP A 51 23.79 -10.04 17.11
N ALA A 52 22.98 -9.31 17.89
CA ALA A 52 21.97 -8.40 17.36
C ALA A 52 22.59 -7.30 16.47
N ARG A 53 23.73 -6.73 16.88
CA ARG A 53 24.46 -5.74 16.06
C ARG A 53 24.98 -6.34 14.76
N SER A 54 25.52 -7.56 14.81
CA SER A 54 26.02 -8.25 13.61
C SER A 54 24.88 -8.54 12.63
N ALA A 55 23.72 -8.98 13.13
CA ALA A 55 22.53 -9.21 12.31
C ALA A 55 22.03 -7.92 11.67
N ALA A 56 21.91 -6.83 12.45
CA ALA A 56 21.52 -5.52 11.95
C ALA A 56 22.47 -4.99 10.86
N GLN A 57 23.79 -5.11 11.05
CA GLN A 57 24.78 -4.68 10.06
C GLN A 57 24.72 -5.50 8.77
N ALA A 58 24.49 -6.81 8.86
CA ALA A 58 24.32 -7.65 7.68
C ALA A 58 23.08 -7.25 6.87
N ARG A 59 21.96 -6.94 7.55
CA ARG A 59 20.72 -6.50 6.90
C ARG A 59 20.86 -5.13 6.24
N ILE A 60 21.47 -4.15 6.93
CA ILE A 60 21.81 -2.85 6.35
C ILE A 60 22.70 -3.03 5.10
N GLY A 61 23.73 -3.87 5.19
CA GLY A 61 24.62 -4.11 4.06
C GLY A 61 23.90 -4.73 2.85
N SER A 62 22.97 -5.64 3.08
CA SER A 62 22.13 -6.22 2.02
C SER A 62 21.23 -5.16 1.38
N PHE A 63 20.53 -4.37 2.20
CA PHE A 63 19.68 -3.27 1.73
C PHE A 63 20.48 -2.23 0.92
N ASP A 64 21.63 -1.79 1.42
CA ASP A 64 22.48 -0.81 0.75
C ASP A 64 22.95 -1.31 -0.63
N GLN A 65 23.30 -2.59 -0.74
CA GLN A 65 23.67 -3.20 -2.03
C GLN A 65 22.51 -3.17 -3.03
N GLN A 66 21.30 -3.54 -2.59
CA GLN A 66 20.10 -3.48 -3.44
C GLN A 66 19.80 -2.04 -3.88
N LEU A 67 19.85 -1.09 -2.95
CA LEU A 67 19.60 0.33 -3.21
C LEU A 67 20.59 0.92 -4.22
N VAL A 68 21.89 0.67 -4.03
CA VAL A 68 22.94 1.18 -4.94
C VAL A 68 22.78 0.57 -6.33
N ALA A 69 22.46 -0.72 -6.45
CA ALA A 69 22.23 -1.36 -7.74
C ALA A 69 21.03 -0.75 -8.49
N GLU A 70 19.90 -0.54 -7.79
CA GLU A 70 18.70 0.11 -8.37
C GLU A 70 19.00 1.56 -8.78
N PHE A 71 19.69 2.32 -7.93
CA PHE A 71 20.04 3.72 -8.21
C PHE A 71 21.03 3.85 -9.37
N ALA A 72 22.00 2.95 -9.47
CA ALA A 72 22.91 2.90 -10.62
C ALA A 72 22.14 2.65 -11.92
N THR A 73 21.23 1.67 -11.91
CA THR A 73 20.40 1.31 -13.07
C THR A 73 19.51 2.47 -13.53
N LYS A 74 18.99 3.27 -12.59
CA LYS A 74 18.14 4.43 -12.86
C LYS A 74 18.90 5.75 -13.07
N GLY A 75 20.22 5.77 -12.93
CA GLY A 75 21.02 7.01 -13.01
C GLY A 75 20.76 8.00 -11.87
N LEU A 76 20.42 7.50 -10.68
CA LEU A 76 20.04 8.29 -9.50
C LEU A 76 21.17 8.46 -8.46
N LEU A 77 22.39 7.97 -8.74
CA LEU A 77 23.51 7.95 -7.78
C LEU A 77 23.91 9.34 -7.24
N GLU A 78 23.75 10.41 -8.02
CA GLU A 78 24.05 11.78 -7.54
C GLU A 78 23.17 12.19 -6.33
N THR A 79 22.01 11.54 -6.15
CA THR A 79 21.10 11.81 -5.02
C THR A 79 21.75 11.52 -3.67
N PHE A 80 22.74 10.62 -3.60
CA PHE A 80 23.47 10.36 -2.36
C PHE A 80 24.23 11.60 -1.85
N ARG A 81 24.43 12.63 -2.68
CA ARG A 81 25.06 13.89 -2.26
C ARG A 81 24.10 14.85 -1.56
N ASP A 82 22.79 14.61 -1.64
CA ASP A 82 21.77 15.43 -0.97
C ASP A 82 21.70 15.12 0.54
N PRO A 83 21.94 16.09 1.43
CA PRO A 83 21.78 15.90 2.87
C PRO A 83 20.37 15.44 3.27
N GLY A 84 19.35 15.92 2.57
CA GLY A 84 17.97 15.50 2.82
C GLY A 84 17.75 14.02 2.51
N PHE A 85 18.39 13.51 1.45
CA PHE A 85 18.35 12.10 1.10
C PHE A 85 19.15 11.26 2.10
N GLN A 86 20.32 11.72 2.54
CA GLN A 86 21.11 11.03 3.57
C GLN A 86 20.35 10.82 4.88
N ILE A 87 19.54 11.81 5.31
CA ILE A 87 18.68 11.65 6.48
C ILE A 87 17.63 10.54 6.28
N LEU A 88 17.02 10.46 5.09
CA LEU A 88 16.08 9.39 4.78
C LEU A 88 16.77 8.03 4.66
N LEU A 89 17.94 7.99 4.04
CA LEU A 89 18.74 6.76 3.93
C LEU A 89 19.02 6.18 5.31
N ASN A 90 19.46 7.01 6.26
CA ASN A 90 19.67 6.55 7.64
C ASN A 90 18.39 5.98 8.27
N LYS A 91 17.24 6.61 8.05
CA LYS A 91 15.94 6.08 8.53
C LYS A 91 15.60 4.75 7.89
N ALA A 92 15.78 4.61 6.58
CA ALA A 92 15.54 3.37 5.87
C ALA A 92 16.50 2.25 6.32
N GLN A 93 17.77 2.57 6.58
CA GLN A 93 18.76 1.63 7.14
C GLN A 93 18.37 1.18 8.55
N MET A 94 17.83 2.07 9.39
CA MET A 94 17.29 1.67 10.69
C MET A 94 16.14 0.66 10.54
N GLN A 95 15.27 0.85 9.55
CA GLN A 95 14.19 -0.11 9.29
C GLN A 95 14.68 -1.43 8.68
N ALA A 96 15.62 -1.37 7.73
CA ALA A 96 16.27 -2.56 7.19
C ALA A 96 16.98 -3.38 8.29
N ALA A 97 17.59 -2.71 9.27
CA ALA A 97 18.20 -3.41 10.42
C ALA A 97 17.17 -4.16 11.28
N ALA A 98 15.98 -3.60 11.44
CA ALA A 98 14.93 -4.14 12.32
C ALA A 98 14.17 -5.30 11.69
N THR A 99 13.89 -5.24 10.38
CA THR A 99 13.11 -6.28 9.67
C THR A 99 13.94 -7.52 9.33
N GLU A 100 13.28 -8.67 9.29
CA GLU A 100 13.83 -9.92 8.74
C GLU A 100 13.29 -10.21 7.34
N ASN A 101 12.34 -9.41 6.85
CA ASN A 101 11.66 -9.62 5.59
C ASN A 101 12.38 -8.91 4.44
N GLU A 102 12.93 -9.68 3.50
CA GLU A 102 13.59 -9.12 2.31
C GLU A 102 12.63 -8.31 1.43
N ALA A 103 11.32 -8.59 1.49
CA ALA A 103 10.29 -7.78 0.84
C ALA A 103 10.33 -6.30 1.24
N ASP A 104 10.67 -6.03 2.50
CA ASP A 104 10.73 -4.67 3.04
C ASP A 104 11.92 -3.91 2.46
N HIS A 105 13.04 -4.60 2.20
CA HIS A 105 14.21 -4.01 1.54
C HIS A 105 13.87 -3.57 0.10
N GLU A 106 13.16 -4.43 -0.64
CA GLU A 106 12.70 -4.10 -2.00
C GLU A 106 11.77 -2.89 -1.98
N LEU A 107 10.84 -2.85 -1.00
CA LEU A 107 9.85 -1.79 -0.89
C LEU A 107 10.47 -0.46 -0.46
N LEU A 108 11.39 -0.47 0.52
CA LEU A 108 12.20 0.69 0.90
C LEU A 108 13.02 1.21 -0.29
N THR A 109 13.65 0.31 -1.05
CA THR A 109 14.43 0.68 -2.24
C THR A 109 13.55 1.40 -3.28
N LYS A 110 12.34 0.90 -3.55
CA LYS A 110 11.38 1.54 -4.44
C LYS A 110 10.94 2.91 -3.94
N LEU A 111 10.60 3.03 -2.65
CA LEU A 111 10.23 4.30 -2.03
C LEU A 111 11.34 5.34 -2.17
N LEU A 112 12.59 4.98 -1.85
CA LEU A 112 13.74 5.88 -1.98
C LEU A 112 13.98 6.29 -3.44
N ALA A 113 13.80 5.39 -4.39
CA ALA A 113 13.92 5.69 -5.82
C ALA A 113 12.84 6.68 -6.31
N GLU A 114 11.59 6.57 -5.83
CA GLU A 114 10.53 7.54 -6.14
C GLU A 114 10.88 8.93 -5.59
N ARG A 115 11.40 9.03 -4.36
CA ARG A 115 11.84 10.31 -3.77
C ARG A 115 13.07 10.89 -4.47
N ALA A 116 14.00 10.06 -4.91
CA ALA A 116 15.16 10.51 -5.68
C ALA A 116 14.75 11.06 -7.06
N SER A 117 13.74 10.46 -7.68
CA SER A 117 13.27 10.81 -9.02
C SER A 117 12.39 12.06 -9.06
N ASP A 118 11.87 12.53 -7.92
CA ASP A 118 10.97 13.68 -7.85
C ASP A 118 11.22 14.57 -6.63
N GLN A 119 11.72 15.78 -6.90
CA GLN A 119 12.16 16.74 -5.89
C GLN A 119 11.03 17.53 -5.20
N ARG A 120 9.76 17.22 -5.51
CA ARG A 120 8.61 17.94 -4.93
C ARG A 120 8.43 17.61 -3.44
N LYS A 121 8.26 18.65 -2.62
CA LYS A 121 8.05 18.52 -1.16
C LYS A 121 6.93 17.53 -0.75
N PRO A 122 5.75 17.49 -1.41
CA PRO A 122 4.72 16.50 -1.08
C PRO A 122 5.18 15.04 -1.25
N ILE A 123 5.97 14.75 -2.29
CA ILE A 123 6.55 13.42 -2.52
C ILE A 123 7.54 13.09 -1.41
N HIS A 124 8.43 14.03 -1.08
CA HIS A 124 9.41 13.85 -0.02
C HIS A 124 8.75 13.54 1.32
N LEU A 125 7.70 14.29 1.68
CA LEU A 125 6.96 14.08 2.93
C LEU A 125 6.29 12.71 2.94
N ALA A 126 5.59 12.35 1.86
CA ALA A 126 4.89 11.07 1.74
C ALA A 126 5.86 9.89 1.85
N VAL A 127 6.95 9.91 1.09
CA VAL A 127 7.96 8.84 1.10
C VAL A 127 8.71 8.78 2.43
N THR A 128 9.04 9.92 3.04
CA THR A 128 9.75 9.92 4.33
C THR A 128 8.91 9.26 5.41
N ARG A 129 7.63 9.65 5.51
CA ARG A 129 6.73 9.02 6.48
C ARG A 129 6.48 7.55 6.15
N ALA A 130 6.32 7.20 4.87
CA ALA A 130 6.18 5.81 4.44
C ALA A 130 7.35 4.93 4.88
N ALA A 131 8.59 5.40 4.66
CA ALA A 131 9.79 4.67 5.04
C ALA A 131 9.97 4.55 6.56
N GLU A 132 9.37 5.44 7.36
CA GLU A 132 9.46 5.39 8.82
C GLU A 132 8.58 4.32 9.46
N VAL A 133 7.47 3.94 8.82
CA VAL A 133 6.44 3.10 9.45
C VAL A 133 6.28 1.73 8.80
N ILE A 134 7.03 1.45 7.74
CA ILE A 134 6.83 0.27 6.90
C ILE A 134 7.09 -1.05 7.62
N ASP A 135 8.07 -1.07 8.52
CA ASP A 135 8.43 -2.20 9.36
C ASP A 135 7.33 -2.58 10.36
N SER A 136 6.42 -1.64 10.63
CA SER A 136 5.30 -1.80 11.55
C SER A 136 4.06 -2.37 10.86
N ILE A 137 4.12 -2.66 9.55
CA ILE A 137 3.00 -3.17 8.75
C ILE A 137 3.26 -4.64 8.44
N ASP A 138 2.41 -5.54 8.95
CA ASP A 138 2.49 -6.95 8.60
C ASP A 138 2.05 -7.20 7.13
N GLU A 139 2.45 -8.34 6.57
CA GLU A 139 2.18 -8.70 5.18
C GLU A 139 0.68 -8.71 4.82
N THR A 140 -0.18 -9.11 5.76
CA THR A 140 -1.63 -9.19 5.55
C THR A 140 -2.23 -7.79 5.50
N THR A 141 -1.81 -6.91 6.40
CA THR A 141 -2.22 -5.49 6.41
C THR A 141 -1.68 -4.75 5.17
N LEU A 142 -0.45 -5.03 4.76
CA LEU A 142 0.15 -4.46 3.55
C LEU A 142 -0.60 -4.87 2.28
N ALA A 143 -0.98 -6.15 2.15
CA ALA A 143 -1.80 -6.64 1.04
C ALA A 143 -3.19 -5.97 1.03
N GLY A 144 -3.84 -5.87 2.20
CA GLY A 144 -5.09 -5.17 2.38
C GLY A 144 -5.03 -3.71 1.95
N MET A 145 -4.02 -2.96 2.40
CA MET A 145 -3.81 -1.56 2.03
C MET A 145 -3.57 -1.39 0.52
N THR A 146 -2.78 -2.30 -0.08
CA THR A 146 -2.50 -2.30 -1.52
C THR A 146 -3.78 -2.43 -2.33
N LEU A 147 -4.64 -3.40 -1.98
CA LEU A 147 -5.90 -3.65 -2.68
C LEU A 147 -6.95 -2.59 -2.36
N LEU A 148 -6.95 -2.02 -1.15
CA LEU A 148 -7.82 -0.90 -0.78
C LEU A 148 -7.50 0.34 -1.63
N TRP A 149 -6.22 0.70 -1.73
CA TRP A 149 -5.76 1.80 -2.58
C TRP A 149 -6.12 1.60 -4.04
N TYR A 150 -5.79 0.43 -4.59
CA TYR A 150 -6.11 0.12 -5.96
C TYR A 150 -7.64 0.20 -6.20
N SER A 151 -8.44 -0.32 -5.26
CA SER A 151 -9.90 -0.30 -5.32
C SER A 151 -10.51 1.11 -5.29
N LEU A 152 -9.93 2.02 -4.50
CA LEU A 152 -10.48 3.35 -4.26
C LEU A 152 -9.94 4.43 -5.19
N ASP A 153 -8.65 4.38 -5.53
CA ASP A 153 -7.95 5.51 -6.16
C ASP A 153 -7.49 5.19 -7.60
N THR A 154 -7.80 4.00 -8.12
CA THR A 154 -7.39 3.61 -9.48
C THR A 154 -8.55 3.13 -10.34
N PHE A 155 -8.42 3.35 -11.66
CA PHE A 155 -9.40 2.96 -12.67
C PHE A 155 -8.69 2.58 -13.96
N SER A 156 -9.32 1.70 -14.75
CA SER A 156 -8.79 1.32 -16.07
C SER A 156 -8.70 2.53 -17.00
N ALA A 157 -7.67 2.59 -17.85
CA ALA A 157 -7.64 3.58 -18.93
C ALA A 157 -8.66 3.26 -20.05
N SER A 158 -9.20 2.03 -20.08
CA SER A 158 -10.21 1.64 -21.05
C SER A 158 -11.47 2.49 -20.90
N THR A 159 -11.94 2.98 -22.04
CA THR A 159 -13.24 3.65 -22.15
C THR A 159 -14.36 2.68 -22.53
N ASP A 160 -14.06 1.42 -22.83
CA ASP A 160 -15.05 0.35 -22.98
C ASP A 160 -15.40 -0.26 -21.62
N PRO A 161 -16.69 -0.35 -21.24
CA PRO A 161 -17.08 -0.81 -19.91
C PRO A 161 -16.70 -2.26 -19.64
N LEU A 162 -16.91 -3.19 -20.58
CA LEU A 162 -16.50 -4.59 -20.38
C LEU A 162 -14.98 -4.73 -20.27
N GLN A 163 -14.22 -4.12 -21.19
CA GLN A 163 -12.76 -4.17 -21.13
C GLN A 163 -12.21 -3.47 -19.87
N SER A 164 -12.89 -2.43 -19.37
CA SER A 164 -12.54 -1.80 -18.10
C SER A 164 -12.68 -2.76 -16.92
N LEU A 165 -13.75 -3.56 -16.88
CA LEU A 165 -13.98 -4.57 -15.84
C LEU A 165 -13.00 -5.75 -15.96
N ILE A 166 -12.74 -6.23 -17.18
CA ILE A 166 -11.76 -7.29 -17.47
C ILE A 166 -10.34 -6.86 -17.09
N GLY A 167 -9.94 -5.63 -17.43
CA GLY A 167 -8.64 -5.10 -17.03
C GLY A 167 -8.50 -5.00 -15.51
N ARG A 168 -9.60 -4.68 -14.81
CA ARG A 168 -9.62 -4.65 -13.35
C ARG A 168 -9.51 -6.05 -12.74
N GLU A 169 -10.15 -7.04 -13.33
CA GLU A 169 -10.00 -8.45 -12.97
C GLU A 169 -8.54 -8.91 -13.08
N GLY A 170 -7.87 -8.62 -14.20
CA GLY A 170 -6.46 -8.95 -14.39
C GLY A 170 -5.55 -8.29 -13.35
N ASN A 171 -5.78 -7.01 -13.06
CA ASN A 171 -5.00 -6.33 -12.01
C ASN A 171 -5.30 -6.88 -10.61
N TYR A 172 -6.54 -7.27 -10.30
CA TYR A 172 -6.83 -7.94 -9.03
C TYR A 172 -6.19 -9.32 -8.94
N HIS A 173 -6.13 -10.07 -10.04
CA HIS A 173 -5.41 -11.35 -10.09
C HIS A 173 -3.95 -11.18 -9.66
N ASP A 174 -3.25 -10.20 -10.24
CA ASP A 174 -1.85 -9.95 -9.93
C ASP A 174 -1.66 -9.43 -8.50
N LEU A 175 -2.48 -8.47 -8.07
CA LEU A 175 -2.35 -7.83 -6.75
C LEU A 175 -2.74 -8.75 -5.59
N LEU A 176 -3.56 -9.77 -5.83
CA LEU A 176 -3.83 -10.82 -4.84
C LEU A 176 -2.58 -11.66 -4.51
N ASN A 177 -1.52 -11.60 -5.31
CA ASN A 177 -0.23 -12.23 -4.98
C ASN A 177 0.54 -11.45 -3.89
N ALA A 178 0.09 -10.26 -3.50
CA ALA A 178 0.71 -9.48 -2.42
C ALA A 178 0.58 -10.14 -1.04
N GLY A 179 -0.40 -11.03 -0.85
CA GLY A 179 -0.61 -11.72 0.41
C GLY A 179 -2.08 -12.04 0.69
N PRO A 180 -2.36 -12.67 1.84
CA PRO A 180 -3.73 -12.89 2.27
C PRO A 180 -4.44 -11.56 2.58
N LEU A 181 -5.77 -11.56 2.46
CA LEU A 181 -6.58 -10.40 2.79
C LEU A 181 -6.86 -10.33 4.31
N PRO A 182 -6.78 -9.15 4.93
CA PRO A 182 -7.09 -9.00 6.34
C PRO A 182 -8.58 -9.21 6.60
N LYS A 183 -8.90 -9.67 7.82
CA LYS A 183 -10.27 -9.93 8.28
C LYS A 183 -10.69 -8.87 9.30
N GLY A 184 -11.98 -8.55 9.32
CA GLY A 184 -12.52 -7.52 10.21
C GLY A 184 -11.97 -6.13 9.88
N THR A 185 -11.95 -5.24 10.86
CA THR A 185 -11.58 -3.82 10.70
C THR A 185 -10.37 -3.40 11.52
N ALA A 186 -9.83 -4.22 12.42
CA ALA A 186 -8.73 -3.82 13.31
C ALA A 186 -7.48 -3.35 12.55
N TRP A 187 -7.16 -3.99 11.42
CA TRP A 187 -6.06 -3.58 10.53
C TRP A 187 -6.24 -2.16 9.97
N LEU A 188 -7.46 -1.64 9.89
CA LEU A 188 -7.70 -0.25 9.50
C LEU A 188 -7.31 0.72 10.63
N ASP A 189 -7.59 0.36 11.87
CA ASP A 189 -7.20 1.16 13.04
C ASP A 189 -5.67 1.19 13.17
N ASP A 190 -5.00 0.06 12.89
CA ASP A 190 -3.53 -0.01 12.83
C ASP A 190 -2.97 0.92 11.74
N LEU A 191 -3.58 0.92 10.54
CA LEU A 191 -3.19 1.84 9.46
C LEU A 191 -3.46 3.31 9.79
N ASP A 192 -4.54 3.61 10.52
CA ASP A 192 -4.88 4.97 10.98
C ASP A 192 -3.85 5.46 11.99
N LEU A 193 -3.47 4.60 12.95
CA LEU A 193 -2.42 4.88 13.95
C LEU A 193 -1.07 5.19 13.31
N LEU A 194 -0.76 4.58 12.17
CA LEU A 194 0.47 4.82 11.42
C LEU A 194 0.39 6.04 10.48
N ASP A 195 -0.74 6.77 10.46
CA ASP A 195 -1.05 7.87 9.54
C ASP A 195 -1.09 7.47 8.06
N LEU A 196 -1.40 6.20 7.75
CA LEU A 196 -1.45 5.67 6.37
C LEU A 196 -2.84 5.80 5.77
N ILE A 197 -3.85 5.79 6.61
CA ILE A 197 -5.22 6.14 6.25
C ILE A 197 -5.78 7.14 7.26
N SER A 198 -6.99 7.61 6.98
CA SER A 198 -7.84 8.35 7.90
C SER A 198 -9.17 7.62 7.94
N VAL A 199 -9.52 7.08 9.10
CA VAL A 199 -10.78 6.35 9.31
C VAL A 199 -11.80 7.24 10.01
N ASP A 200 -12.98 7.34 9.42
CA ASP A 200 -14.15 7.93 10.05
C ASP A 200 -15.11 6.80 10.45
N HIS A 201 -15.17 6.52 11.75
CA HIS A 201 -16.07 5.53 12.35
C HIS A 201 -17.48 6.09 12.63
N SER A 202 -17.77 7.34 12.23
CA SER A 202 -19.11 7.87 12.41
C SER A 202 -20.08 7.09 11.52
N GLN A 203 -21.14 6.55 12.14
CA GLN A 203 -22.23 5.85 11.44
C GLN A 203 -22.96 6.74 10.40
N ALA A 204 -22.63 8.04 10.35
CA ALA A 204 -23.15 9.00 9.39
C ALA A 204 -22.43 8.94 8.03
N ARG A 205 -21.23 8.34 7.94
CA ARG A 205 -20.45 8.24 6.70
C ARG A 205 -19.93 6.82 6.52
N THR A 206 -20.50 6.10 5.56
CA THR A 206 -20.04 4.77 5.15
C THR A 206 -19.57 4.80 3.70
N MET A 207 -18.76 3.82 3.30
CA MET A 207 -18.38 3.66 1.90
C MET A 207 -19.46 2.93 1.13
N LYS A 208 -19.72 3.39 -0.10
CA LYS A 208 -20.55 2.64 -1.05
C LYS A 208 -19.94 1.25 -1.32
N PRO A 209 -20.75 0.25 -1.70
CA PRO A 209 -20.25 -1.02 -2.22
C PRO A 209 -19.21 -0.83 -3.33
N LEU A 210 -18.26 -1.76 -3.46
CA LEU A 210 -17.15 -1.66 -4.41
C LEU A 210 -17.62 -1.50 -5.86
N GLU A 211 -18.66 -2.23 -6.25
CA GLU A 211 -19.29 -2.13 -7.56
C GLU A 211 -19.84 -0.73 -7.83
N ASP A 212 -20.46 -0.10 -6.84
CA ASP A 212 -21.01 1.24 -6.95
C ASP A 212 -19.89 2.28 -7.07
N LEU A 213 -18.80 2.12 -6.30
CA LEU A 213 -17.62 2.97 -6.43
C LEU A 213 -16.97 2.88 -7.81
N THR A 214 -17.04 1.71 -8.44
CA THR A 214 -16.48 1.48 -9.78
C THR A 214 -17.38 2.04 -10.87
N ILE A 215 -18.69 1.81 -10.75
CA ILE A 215 -19.68 2.17 -11.77
C ILE A 215 -20.06 3.65 -11.68
N ASP A 216 -20.41 4.14 -10.50
CA ASP A 216 -20.96 5.49 -10.32
C ASP A 216 -19.92 6.60 -10.60
N ARG A 217 -18.62 6.28 -10.51
CA ARG A 217 -17.54 7.23 -10.84
C ARG A 217 -17.30 7.38 -12.34
N ARG A 218 -17.86 6.50 -13.17
CA ARG A 218 -17.74 6.54 -14.63
C ARG A 218 -19.11 6.43 -15.30
N PRO A 219 -20.02 7.37 -15.04
CA PRO A 219 -21.40 7.27 -15.51
C PRO A 219 -21.50 7.13 -17.03
N GLY A 220 -20.59 7.73 -17.81
CA GLY A 220 -20.61 7.64 -19.27
C GLY A 220 -20.36 6.23 -19.81
N LEU A 221 -19.61 5.39 -19.08
CA LEU A 221 -19.38 3.98 -19.44
C LEU A 221 -20.63 3.12 -19.23
N PHE A 222 -21.49 3.51 -18.29
CA PHE A 222 -22.65 2.72 -17.84
C PHE A 222 -23.98 3.46 -18.06
N SER A 223 -24.02 4.37 -19.03
CA SER A 223 -25.22 5.08 -19.45
C SER A 223 -26.22 4.14 -20.15
N ARG A 224 -27.45 4.61 -20.40
CA ARG A 224 -28.50 3.84 -21.10
C ARG A 224 -28.06 3.35 -22.49
N GLY A 225 -27.17 4.09 -23.13
CA GLY A 225 -26.86 3.96 -24.54
C GLY A 225 -27.93 4.59 -25.44
N LEU A 226 -27.61 4.60 -26.73
CA LEU A 226 -28.37 5.21 -27.83
C LEU A 226 -28.84 4.09 -28.76
N ASN A 227 -30.10 4.11 -29.18
CA ASN A 227 -30.51 3.26 -30.30
C ASN A 227 -29.87 3.76 -31.61
N GLU A 228 -30.04 3.01 -32.71
CA GLU A 228 -29.43 3.32 -34.01
C GLU A 228 -29.79 4.74 -34.52
N ASP A 229 -31.05 5.15 -34.40
CA ASP A 229 -31.51 6.46 -34.88
C ASP A 229 -30.92 7.61 -34.05
N GLU A 230 -30.93 7.46 -32.72
CA GLU A 230 -30.31 8.40 -31.78
C GLU A 230 -28.80 8.49 -32.04
N ALA A 231 -28.12 7.37 -32.25
CA ALA A 231 -26.70 7.31 -32.54
C ALA A 231 -26.37 8.04 -33.85
N ASN A 232 -27.16 7.82 -34.90
CA ASN A 232 -26.98 8.49 -36.19
C ASN A 232 -27.23 10.00 -36.10
N GLU A 233 -28.18 10.44 -35.28
CA GLU A 233 -28.37 11.86 -34.99
C GLU A 233 -27.18 12.46 -34.23
N MET A 234 -26.68 11.77 -33.19
CA MET A 234 -25.51 12.26 -32.45
C MET A 234 -24.26 12.33 -33.33
N ARG A 235 -24.05 11.38 -34.23
CA ARG A 235 -22.95 11.46 -35.23
C ARG A 235 -23.05 12.72 -36.08
N ARG A 236 -24.24 13.04 -36.64
CA ARG A 236 -24.45 14.27 -37.42
C ARG A 236 -24.15 15.52 -36.62
N ARG A 237 -24.65 15.60 -35.38
CA ARG A 237 -24.41 16.74 -34.49
C ARG A 237 -22.93 16.91 -34.15
N LEU A 238 -22.22 15.81 -33.92
CA LEU A 238 -20.79 15.82 -33.63
C LEU A 238 -19.95 16.24 -34.84
N ASP A 239 -20.25 15.73 -36.03
CA ASP A 239 -19.54 16.12 -37.27
C ASP A 239 -19.76 17.59 -37.63
N ALA A 240 -20.95 18.14 -37.34
CA ALA A 240 -21.22 19.57 -37.51
C ALA A 240 -20.38 20.45 -36.57
N LEU A 241 -19.89 19.92 -35.44
CA LEU A 241 -19.02 20.66 -34.52
C LEU A 241 -17.57 20.66 -34.99
N SER A 242 -17.04 19.49 -35.38
CA SER A 242 -15.68 19.33 -35.88
C SER A 242 -15.49 17.96 -36.52
N GLU A 243 -14.64 17.91 -37.53
CA GLU A 243 -14.26 16.67 -38.20
C GLU A 243 -13.69 15.62 -37.21
N GLY A 244 -14.16 14.39 -37.39
CA GLY A 244 -13.75 13.22 -36.61
C GLY A 244 -14.42 13.09 -35.25
N LEU A 245 -15.28 14.03 -34.83
CA LEU A 245 -16.02 13.88 -33.57
C LEU A 245 -17.11 12.79 -33.66
N ALA A 246 -17.68 12.48 -34.82
CA ALA A 246 -18.62 11.36 -34.93
C ALA A 246 -18.02 10.01 -34.56
N SER A 247 -16.68 9.87 -34.57
CA SER A 247 -16.00 8.66 -34.11
C SER A 247 -16.15 8.40 -32.61
N LEU A 248 -16.59 9.39 -31.84
CA LEU A 248 -16.94 9.22 -30.43
C LEU A 248 -18.14 8.30 -30.23
N VAL A 249 -19.05 8.19 -31.21
CA VAL A 249 -20.18 7.26 -31.11
C VAL A 249 -19.68 5.86 -31.44
N MET A 250 -19.73 4.97 -30.45
CA MET A 250 -19.23 3.60 -30.54
C MET A 250 -20.21 2.58 -29.96
N PRO A 251 -20.11 1.29 -30.31
CA PRO A 251 -20.97 0.25 -29.75
C PRO A 251 -20.92 0.18 -28.23
N HIS A 252 -22.04 -0.18 -27.61
CA HIS A 252 -22.17 -0.35 -26.17
C HIS A 252 -21.95 -1.82 -25.78
N SER A 253 -20.80 -2.17 -25.22
CA SER A 253 -20.44 -3.58 -24.95
C SER A 253 -21.32 -4.27 -23.90
N LEU A 254 -21.89 -3.54 -22.94
CA LEU A 254 -22.92 -4.05 -22.00
C LEU A 254 -24.36 -4.02 -22.51
N ALA A 255 -24.63 -3.41 -23.67
CA ALA A 255 -25.96 -3.28 -24.26
C ALA A 255 -25.90 -3.55 -25.77
N PRO A 256 -25.84 -4.84 -26.18
CA PRO A 256 -25.78 -5.20 -27.59
C PRO A 256 -26.90 -4.55 -28.41
N GLY A 257 -26.55 -3.98 -29.57
CA GLY A 257 -27.49 -3.24 -30.43
C GLY A 257 -27.66 -1.76 -30.07
N TYR A 258 -27.06 -1.30 -28.97
CA TYR A 258 -27.01 0.11 -28.61
C TYR A 258 -25.60 0.69 -28.81
N PHE A 259 -25.53 2.01 -28.86
CA PHE A 259 -24.30 2.79 -28.97
C PHE A 259 -24.13 3.67 -27.74
N ARG A 260 -22.98 4.32 -27.60
CA ARG A 260 -22.72 5.33 -26.58
C ARG A 260 -21.65 6.30 -27.07
N ILE A 261 -21.50 7.39 -26.34
CA ILE A 261 -20.34 8.26 -26.48
C ILE A 261 -19.14 7.64 -25.77
N ASN A 262 -17.98 7.71 -26.42
CA ASN A 262 -16.69 7.33 -25.90
C ASN A 262 -16.19 8.34 -24.85
N ALA A 263 -16.84 8.35 -23.69
CA ALA A 263 -16.53 9.23 -22.56
C ALA A 263 -16.81 8.51 -21.24
N ALA A 264 -15.97 8.75 -20.23
CA ALA A 264 -16.14 8.23 -18.89
C ALA A 264 -17.11 9.05 -18.04
N SER A 265 -17.18 10.35 -18.29
CA SER A 265 -18.08 11.24 -17.58
C SER A 265 -18.57 12.37 -18.48
N LEU A 266 -19.56 13.12 -18.00
CA LEU A 266 -19.95 14.38 -18.62
C LEU A 266 -18.76 15.35 -18.75
N GLY A 267 -17.83 15.35 -17.78
CA GLY A 267 -16.69 16.28 -17.75
C GLY A 267 -15.67 16.10 -18.87
N ASP A 268 -15.64 14.93 -19.51
CA ASP A 268 -14.68 14.58 -20.56
C ASP A 268 -14.84 15.46 -21.81
N HIS A 269 -15.99 16.11 -21.99
CA HIS A 269 -16.21 17.06 -23.08
C HIS A 269 -15.16 18.18 -23.09
N ARG A 270 -14.66 18.61 -21.91
CA ARG A 270 -13.68 19.70 -21.81
C ARG A 270 -12.34 19.30 -22.40
N GLU A 271 -11.83 18.13 -22.01
CA GLU A 271 -10.56 17.60 -22.52
C GLU A 271 -10.65 17.32 -24.03
N ILE A 272 -11.78 16.78 -24.50
CA ILE A 272 -12.01 16.55 -25.93
C ILE A 272 -12.06 17.89 -26.69
N ALA A 273 -12.78 18.89 -26.18
CA ALA A 273 -12.88 20.20 -26.79
C ALA A 273 -11.52 20.89 -26.90
N GLU A 274 -10.71 20.84 -25.84
CA GLU A 274 -9.35 21.38 -25.83
C GLU A 274 -8.47 20.69 -26.88
N ARG A 275 -8.44 19.35 -26.91
CA ARG A 275 -7.66 18.59 -27.89
C ARG A 275 -8.08 18.87 -29.34
N LYS A 276 -9.36 19.17 -29.57
CA LYS A 276 -9.91 19.48 -30.90
C LYS A 276 -9.86 20.98 -31.23
N GLY A 277 -9.37 21.82 -30.33
CA GLY A 277 -9.31 23.27 -30.54
C GLY A 277 -10.69 23.91 -30.71
N LEU A 278 -11.72 23.38 -30.04
CA LEU A 278 -13.08 23.91 -30.14
C LEU A 278 -13.20 25.27 -29.44
N SER A 279 -13.96 26.17 -30.06
CA SER A 279 -14.34 27.45 -29.44
C SER A 279 -15.22 27.22 -28.21
N SER A 280 -15.30 28.22 -27.31
CA SER A 280 -16.18 28.16 -26.13
C SER A 280 -17.65 27.84 -26.49
N GLY A 281 -18.14 28.34 -27.63
CA GLY A 281 -19.48 28.03 -28.13
C GLY A 281 -19.63 26.56 -28.52
N GLN A 282 -18.66 26.01 -29.26
CA GLN A 282 -18.64 24.59 -29.64
C GLN A 282 -18.47 23.68 -28.42
N THR A 283 -17.68 24.08 -27.42
CA THR A 283 -17.53 23.32 -26.16
C THR A 283 -18.85 23.16 -25.43
N LYS A 284 -19.66 24.24 -25.34
CA LYS A 284 -21.01 24.18 -24.74
C LYS A 284 -21.97 23.30 -25.55
N LEU A 285 -21.86 23.32 -26.87
CA LEU A 285 -22.67 22.42 -27.72
C LEU A 285 -22.25 20.96 -27.53
N LEU A 286 -20.95 20.68 -27.38
CA LEU A 286 -20.43 19.35 -27.09
C LEU A 286 -20.90 18.85 -25.72
N GLU A 287 -20.85 19.70 -24.69
CA GLU A 287 -21.41 19.41 -23.37
C GLU A 287 -22.88 19.00 -23.47
N LYS A 288 -23.70 19.76 -24.20
CA LYS A 288 -25.11 19.42 -24.43
C LYS A 288 -25.29 18.09 -25.16
N ILE A 289 -24.44 17.76 -26.14
CA ILE A 289 -24.49 16.44 -26.79
C ILE A 289 -24.23 15.34 -25.75
N PHE A 290 -23.27 15.54 -24.84
CA PHE A 290 -22.96 14.55 -23.80
C PHE A 290 -24.11 14.40 -22.79
N GLU A 291 -24.80 15.49 -22.45
CA GLU A 291 -26.02 15.46 -21.63
C GLU A 291 -27.14 14.68 -22.31
N ASP A 292 -27.40 14.96 -23.60
CA ASP A 292 -28.41 14.26 -24.40
C ASP A 292 -28.10 12.75 -24.56
N CYS A 293 -26.82 12.38 -24.46
CA CYS A 293 -26.36 11.00 -24.45
C CYS A 293 -26.33 10.35 -23.05
N SER A 294 -26.82 11.05 -22.02
CA SER A 294 -26.84 10.57 -20.64
C SER A 294 -25.44 10.25 -20.07
N CYS A 295 -24.37 10.90 -20.54
CA CYS A 295 -23.00 10.64 -20.07
C CYS A 295 -22.75 11.02 -18.60
N GLY A 296 -23.69 11.72 -17.97
CA GLY A 296 -23.65 12.08 -16.55
C GLY A 296 -24.41 11.12 -15.62
N THR A 297 -25.13 10.14 -16.16
CA THR A 297 -26.00 9.25 -15.37
C THR A 297 -25.74 7.78 -15.66
N VAL A 298 -25.75 6.96 -14.61
CA VAL A 298 -25.73 5.50 -14.74
C VAL A 298 -27.14 4.99 -14.97
N ASP A 299 -27.30 4.12 -15.96
CA ASP A 299 -28.56 3.42 -16.21
C ASP A 299 -28.71 2.18 -15.31
N PRO A 300 -29.86 1.98 -14.63
CA PRO A 300 -30.07 0.85 -13.73
C PRO A 300 -29.93 -0.54 -14.39
N ASP A 301 -30.39 -0.70 -15.64
CA ASP A 301 -30.33 -1.98 -16.33
C ASP A 301 -28.91 -2.30 -16.79
N VAL A 302 -28.18 -1.29 -17.27
CA VAL A 302 -26.76 -1.44 -17.62
C VAL A 302 -25.91 -1.70 -16.38
N LYS A 303 -26.20 -1.02 -15.26
CA LYS A 303 -25.57 -1.27 -13.96
C LYS A 303 -25.79 -2.70 -13.50
N LYS A 304 -27.02 -3.22 -13.61
CA LYS A 304 -27.33 -4.61 -13.27
C LYS A 304 -26.50 -5.58 -14.12
N LYS A 305 -26.46 -5.40 -15.45
CA LYS A 305 -25.64 -6.23 -16.34
C LYS A 305 -24.14 -6.17 -16.00
N ALA A 306 -23.63 -5.00 -15.60
CA ALA A 306 -22.26 -4.87 -15.16
C ALA A 306 -22.00 -5.66 -13.86
N ILE A 307 -22.92 -5.61 -12.90
CA ILE A 307 -22.84 -6.39 -11.65
C ILE A 307 -22.89 -7.89 -11.95
N ASP A 308 -23.84 -8.34 -12.77
CA ASP A 308 -23.96 -9.74 -13.20
C ASP A 308 -22.65 -10.22 -13.89
N PHE A 309 -22.02 -9.35 -14.69
CA PHE A 309 -20.72 -9.64 -15.28
C PHE A 309 -19.60 -9.75 -14.23
N ILE A 310 -19.56 -8.82 -13.26
CA ILE A 310 -18.59 -8.84 -12.15
C ILE A 310 -18.71 -10.13 -11.32
N GLU A 311 -19.92 -10.65 -11.10
CA GLU A 311 -20.12 -11.90 -10.38
C GLU A 311 -19.47 -13.10 -11.06
N GLY A 312 -19.33 -13.07 -12.39
CA GLY A 312 -18.59 -14.07 -13.16
C GLY A 312 -17.07 -13.91 -13.13
N LEU A 313 -16.54 -12.83 -12.57
CA LEU A 313 -15.10 -12.55 -12.49
C LEU A 313 -14.56 -12.96 -11.10
N PRO A 314 -13.76 -14.04 -11.00
CA PRO A 314 -13.44 -14.65 -9.71
C PRO A 314 -12.61 -13.74 -8.79
N ASN A 315 -11.60 -13.03 -9.30
CA ASN A 315 -10.75 -12.19 -8.46
C ASN A 315 -11.51 -10.93 -8.03
N TYR A 316 -12.27 -10.31 -8.93
CA TYR A 316 -13.13 -9.17 -8.62
C TYR A 316 -14.17 -9.58 -7.58
N SER A 317 -14.90 -10.68 -7.78
CA SER A 317 -15.90 -11.16 -6.82
C SER A 317 -15.30 -11.41 -5.43
N LYS A 318 -14.07 -11.94 -5.35
CA LYS A 318 -13.32 -12.07 -4.10
C LYS A 318 -13.04 -10.72 -3.44
N ILE A 319 -12.50 -9.74 -4.18
CA ILE A 319 -12.22 -8.40 -3.65
C ILE A 319 -13.50 -7.67 -3.25
N ARG A 320 -14.57 -7.81 -4.04
CA ARG A 320 -15.89 -7.26 -3.73
C ARG A 320 -16.41 -7.80 -2.42
N THR A 321 -16.37 -9.12 -2.21
CA THR A 321 -16.81 -9.76 -0.97
C THR A 321 -16.01 -9.25 0.22
N TRP A 322 -14.68 -9.15 0.07
CA TRP A 322 -13.81 -8.63 1.12
C TRP A 322 -14.09 -7.15 1.45
N PHE A 323 -14.12 -6.27 0.44
CA PHE A 323 -14.35 -4.84 0.61
C PHE A 323 -15.73 -4.56 1.21
N ASN A 324 -16.77 -5.21 0.68
CA ASN A 324 -18.15 -5.06 1.16
C ASN A 324 -18.37 -5.69 2.55
N GLY A 325 -17.39 -6.42 3.09
CA GLY A 325 -17.43 -6.93 4.46
C GLY A 325 -17.24 -5.85 5.53
N PHE A 326 -16.63 -4.72 5.18
CA PHE A 326 -16.36 -3.63 6.13
C PHE A 326 -16.82 -2.24 5.66
N ASN A 327 -17.17 -2.06 4.38
CA ASN A 327 -17.54 -0.75 3.80
C ASN A 327 -18.68 -0.02 4.55
N SER A 328 -19.62 -0.76 5.14
CA SER A 328 -20.76 -0.22 5.89
C SER A 328 -20.41 0.21 7.32
N GLN A 329 -19.19 -0.05 7.78
CA GLN A 329 -18.77 0.21 9.17
C GLN A 329 -17.88 1.45 9.29
N VAL A 330 -17.26 1.87 8.18
CA VAL A 330 -16.23 2.92 8.16
C VAL A 330 -16.27 3.70 6.85
N ALA A 331 -15.85 4.96 6.90
CA ALA A 331 -15.37 5.70 5.75
C ALA A 331 -13.86 5.87 5.81
N ILE A 332 -13.18 5.67 4.67
CA ILE A 332 -11.72 5.68 4.62
C ILE A 332 -11.23 6.70 3.60
N ARG A 333 -10.21 7.47 3.98
CA ARG A 333 -9.38 8.24 3.05
C ARG A 333 -7.93 7.81 3.20
N ILE A 334 -7.31 7.38 2.12
CA ILE A 334 -5.90 6.99 2.13
C ILE A 334 -5.03 8.26 2.20
N THR A 335 -3.99 8.28 3.02
CA THR A 335 -3.09 9.45 3.11
C THR A 335 -2.03 9.38 1.99
N ALA A 336 -1.23 10.44 1.84
CA ALA A 336 -0.14 10.44 0.86
C ALA A 336 0.93 9.36 1.17
N PRO A 337 1.36 9.17 2.44
CA PRO A 337 2.19 8.02 2.82
C PRO A 337 1.55 6.67 2.50
N GLY A 338 0.25 6.48 2.79
CA GLY A 338 -0.45 5.23 2.47
C GLY A 338 -0.49 4.93 0.98
N ILE A 339 -0.73 5.95 0.13
CA ILE A 339 -0.62 5.82 -1.33
C ILE A 339 0.81 5.41 -1.72
N ALA A 340 1.84 6.04 -1.14
CA ALA A 340 3.23 5.74 -1.48
C ALA A 340 3.56 4.26 -1.20
N ILE A 341 3.22 3.74 -0.03
CA ILE A 341 3.45 2.33 0.31
C ILE A 341 2.63 1.42 -0.60
N ALA A 342 1.32 1.66 -0.72
CA ALA A 342 0.42 0.81 -1.51
C ALA A 342 0.83 0.75 -2.98
N TYR A 343 1.18 1.89 -3.58
CA TYR A 343 1.66 1.99 -4.93
C TYR A 343 2.98 1.24 -5.13
N SER A 344 3.97 1.47 -4.26
CA SER A 344 5.28 0.82 -4.37
C SER A 344 5.19 -0.69 -4.17
N ASN A 345 4.29 -1.17 -3.29
CA ASN A 345 4.05 -2.59 -3.10
C ASN A 345 3.29 -3.22 -4.27
N ALA A 346 2.24 -2.57 -4.79
CA ALA A 346 1.51 -3.01 -5.98
C ALA A 346 2.45 -3.23 -7.18
N ARG A 347 3.44 -2.35 -7.34
CA ARG A 347 4.46 -2.43 -8.39
C ARG A 347 5.43 -3.60 -8.31
N ARG A 348 5.37 -4.42 -7.26
CA ARG A 348 6.08 -5.69 -7.17
C ARG A 348 5.38 -6.80 -7.97
N PHE A 349 4.08 -6.67 -8.17
CA PHE A 349 3.22 -7.71 -8.76
C PHE A 349 2.60 -7.31 -10.09
N ASN A 350 2.38 -6.02 -10.32
CA ASN A 350 1.74 -5.50 -11.52
C ASN A 350 2.46 -4.24 -12.01
N SER A 351 2.60 -4.08 -13.33
CA SER A 351 3.25 -2.90 -13.92
C SER A 351 2.46 -1.59 -13.68
N LEU A 352 1.17 -1.71 -13.37
CA LEU A 352 0.20 -0.64 -13.22
C LEU A 352 0.18 0.30 -14.42
N ALA A 353 0.14 -0.25 -15.64
CA ALA A 353 0.20 0.51 -16.88
C ALA A 353 -0.72 1.75 -16.86
N GLY A 354 -0.13 2.94 -17.08
CA GLY A 354 -0.84 4.22 -17.02
C GLY A 354 -0.85 4.89 -15.63
N LEU A 355 -0.26 4.26 -14.62
CA LEU A 355 0.01 4.79 -13.27
C LEU A 355 1.53 4.79 -13.02
N ASP A 356 2.30 5.32 -13.96
CA ASP A 356 3.74 5.06 -14.03
C ASP A 356 4.58 5.84 -13.00
N LYS A 357 3.98 6.83 -12.32
CA LYS A 357 4.68 7.68 -11.34
C LYS A 357 3.83 7.94 -10.11
N LEU A 358 4.42 7.76 -8.93
CA LEU A 358 3.78 8.10 -7.64
C LEU A 358 3.28 9.54 -7.63
N SER A 359 4.03 10.43 -8.27
CA SER A 359 3.68 11.83 -8.30
C SER A 359 2.34 12.15 -8.93
N ASN A 360 1.95 11.39 -9.95
CA ASN A 360 0.67 11.59 -10.63
C ASN A 360 -0.48 11.19 -9.70
N LEU A 361 -0.24 10.25 -8.78
CA LEU A 361 -1.23 9.80 -7.80
C LEU A 361 -1.42 10.83 -6.69
N LEU A 362 -0.33 11.44 -6.22
CA LEU A 362 -0.39 12.43 -5.14
C LEU A 362 -0.93 13.78 -5.59
N THR A 363 -0.83 14.13 -6.88
CA THR A 363 -1.38 15.39 -7.43
C THR A 363 -2.81 15.27 -7.94
N ARG A 364 -3.35 14.06 -8.08
CA ARG A 364 -4.69 13.80 -8.67
C ARG A 364 -5.87 14.04 -7.72
N ARG A 365 -5.66 14.69 -6.58
CA ARG A 365 -6.76 15.01 -5.66
C ARG A 365 -7.34 16.39 -6.01
N PRO A 366 -8.65 16.47 -6.30
CA PRO A 366 -9.32 17.75 -6.54
C PRO A 366 -9.25 18.68 -5.33
#